data_AF-A0A8T4LFN7-F1
#
_entry.id   AF-A0A8T4LFN7-F1
#
_cell.length_a   1.000
_cell.length_b   1.000
_cell.length_c   1.000
_cell.angle_alpha   90.00
_cell.angle_beta   90.00
_cell.angle_gamma   90.00
#
_symmetry.space_group_name_H-M   'P 1'
#
loop_
_entity.id
_entity.type
_entity.pdbx_description
1 polymer ?
#
loop_
_entity_poly.entity_id
_entity_poly.type
_entity_poly.pdbx_seq_one_letter_code
_entity_poly.pdbx_strand_id
1 'polypeptide(L)'
;MLDASSTFIAVDFLNAIEKHPLPVLVNTLANTAAIMYVLKLVVLIPVAYLLFKDIENKNMRNFFIVAIAVLGLAEGLRNLISILII
;
A
#
# COMPACT_ATOMS: atom_id res chain seq x y z
N MET A 1 -4.50 -0.64 -0.64
CA MET A 1 -4.58 -1.09 -2.06
C MET A 1 -4.76 0.07 -3.02
N LEU A 2 -5.61 1.07 -2.70
CA LEU A 2 -5.75 2.30 -3.49
C LEU A 2 -4.44 3.04 -3.77
N ASP A 3 -3.53 3.07 -2.80
CA ASP A 3 -2.21 3.68 -2.96
C ASP A 3 -1.32 2.95 -3.99
N ALA A 4 -1.45 1.63 -4.17
CA ALA A 4 -0.73 0.92 -5.25
C ALA A 4 -1.37 1.16 -6.62
N SER A 5 -2.71 1.25 -6.69
CA SER A 5 -3.41 1.58 -7.94
C SER A 5 -3.07 2.95 -8.48
N SER A 6 -3.00 3.93 -7.59
CA SER A 6 -2.61 5.30 -7.95
C SER A 6 -1.16 5.32 -8.45
N THR A 7 -0.22 4.66 -7.77
CA THR A 7 1.17 4.60 -8.27
C THR A 7 1.30 3.82 -9.57
N PHE A 8 0.52 2.76 -9.79
CA PHE A 8 0.48 2.06 -11.08
C PHE A 8 0.05 2.99 -12.22
N ILE A 9 -1.04 3.73 -12.02
CA ILE A 9 -1.52 4.72 -13.00
C ILE A 9 -0.48 5.83 -13.20
N ALA A 10 0.13 6.32 -12.12
CA ALA A 10 1.12 7.39 -12.20
C ALA A 10 2.41 6.97 -12.94
N VAL A 11 2.94 5.79 -12.65
CA VAL A 11 4.22 5.34 -13.22
C VAL A 11 4.03 4.81 -14.66
N ASP A 12 3.08 3.89 -14.89
CA ASP A 12 2.92 3.25 -16.21
C ASP A 12 2.19 4.15 -17.23
N PHE A 13 1.29 5.04 -16.80
CA PHE A 13 0.50 5.88 -17.74
C PHE A 13 0.90 7.35 -17.75
N LEU A 14 1.46 7.89 -16.66
CA LEU A 14 1.80 9.31 -16.54
C LEU A 14 3.32 9.57 -16.52
N ASN A 15 4.17 8.56 -16.76
CA ASN A 15 5.64 8.64 -16.70
C ASN A 15 6.17 9.25 -15.39
N ALA A 16 5.44 9.08 -14.28
CA ALA A 16 5.88 9.58 -12.98
C ALA A 16 7.07 8.76 -12.47
N ILE A 17 8.09 9.44 -11.95
CA ILE A 17 9.24 8.78 -11.34
C ILE A 17 8.87 8.35 -9.93
N GLU A 18 8.88 7.05 -9.68
CA GLU A 18 8.63 6.51 -8.36
C GLU A 18 9.78 6.88 -7.39
N LYS A 19 9.44 7.43 -6.22
CA LYS A 19 10.43 7.92 -5.23
C LYS A 19 10.71 6.92 -4.10
N HIS A 20 9.96 5.83 -4.01
CA HIS A 20 10.19 4.84 -2.96
C HIS A 20 11.36 3.92 -3.34
N PRO A 21 12.39 3.76 -2.47
CA PRO A 21 13.58 2.99 -2.83
C PRO A 21 13.31 1.48 -2.98
N LEU A 22 12.33 0.95 -2.23
CA LEU A 22 11.93 -0.46 -2.29
C LEU A 22 11.25 -0.83 -3.61
N PRO A 23 10.18 -0.15 -4.05
CA PRO A 23 9.55 -0.50 -5.32
C PRO A 23 10.35 0.00 -6.54
N VAL A 24 11.24 1.00 -6.44
CA VAL A 24 12.22 1.29 -7.51
C VAL A 24 13.17 0.11 -7.76
N LEU A 25 13.68 -0.52 -6.70
CA LEU A 25 14.52 -1.72 -6.82
C LEU A 25 13.77 -2.91 -7.42
N VAL A 26 12.47 -3.01 -7.21
CA VAL A 26 11.67 -4.14 -7.68
C VAL A 26 11.05 -3.87 -9.07
N ASN A 27 10.68 -2.62 -9.38
CA ASN A 27 10.21 -2.20 -10.70
C ASN A 27 11.31 -2.31 -11.76
N THR A 28 12.57 -2.07 -11.40
CA THR A 28 13.71 -2.28 -12.32
C THR A 28 13.88 -3.74 -12.74
N LEU A 29 13.38 -4.69 -11.93
CA LEU A 29 13.36 -6.13 -12.26
C LEU A 29 12.07 -6.56 -12.98
N ALA A 30 10.93 -5.94 -12.65
CA ALA A 30 9.61 -6.33 -13.15
C ALA A 30 9.11 -5.51 -14.37
N ASN A 31 9.74 -4.38 -14.69
CA ASN A 31 9.34 -3.42 -15.73
C ASN A 31 7.90 -2.86 -15.61
N THR A 32 7.24 -3.04 -14.46
CA THR A 32 5.90 -2.49 -14.21
C THR A 32 5.70 -2.18 -12.74
N ALA A 33 4.96 -1.10 -12.46
CA ALA A 33 4.54 -0.72 -11.11
C ALA A 33 3.49 -1.67 -10.50
N ALA A 34 2.98 -2.66 -11.24
CA ALA A 34 2.05 -3.65 -10.73
C ALA A 34 2.63 -4.50 -9.57
N ILE A 35 3.96 -4.57 -9.45
CA ILE A 35 4.62 -5.31 -8.36
C ILE A 35 4.35 -4.70 -6.98
N MET A 36 3.96 -3.42 -6.90
CA MET A 36 3.60 -2.76 -5.65
C MET A 36 2.40 -3.42 -4.94
N TYR A 37 1.48 -4.02 -5.69
CA TYR A 37 0.36 -4.77 -5.10
C TYR A 37 0.87 -6.00 -4.35
N VAL A 38 1.80 -6.74 -4.98
CA VAL A 38 2.42 -7.93 -4.38
C VAL A 38 3.18 -7.54 -3.12
N LEU A 39 4.00 -6.48 -3.18
CA LEU A 39 4.76 -6.01 -2.03
C LEU A 39 3.86 -5.65 -0.84
N LYS A 40 2.73 -4.96 -1.08
CA LYS A 40 1.78 -4.62 -0.02
C LYS A 40 1.08 -5.84 0.56
N LEU A 41 0.76 -6.85 -0.24
CA LEU A 41 0.16 -8.09 0.25
C LEU A 41 1.16 -8.90 1.10
N VAL A 42 2.43 -8.98 0.66
CA VAL A 42 3.50 -9.65 1.39
C VAL A 42 3.75 -9.02 2.77
N VAL A 43 3.52 -7.71 2.92
CA VAL A 43 3.63 -7.03 4.22
C VAL A 43 2.32 -7.10 5.02
N LEU A 44 1.17 -6.92 4.38
CA LEU A 44 -0.12 -6.89 5.06
C LEU A 44 -0.49 -8.24 5.69
N ILE A 45 -0.22 -9.36 5.00
CA ILE A 45 -0.60 -10.71 5.46
C ILE A 45 0.12 -11.08 6.76
N PRO A 46 1.46 -10.96 6.88
CA PRO A 46 2.16 -11.20 8.15
C PRO A 46 1.71 -10.29 9.28
N VAL A 47 1.50 -8.99 8.99
CA VAL A 47 1.03 -8.04 10.01
C VAL A 47 -0.35 -8.41 10.52
N ALA A 48 -1.28 -8.76 9.62
CA ALA A 48 -2.59 -9.24 10.01
C ALA A 48 -2.49 -10.56 10.81
N TYR A 49 -1.64 -11.49 10.39
CA TYR A 49 -1.43 -12.76 11.09
C TYR A 49 -0.92 -12.55 12.52
N LEU A 50 0.06 -11.66 12.73
CA LEU A 50 0.57 -11.31 14.06
C LEU A 50 -0.51 -10.66 14.93
N LEU A 51 -1.34 -9.78 14.36
CA LEU A 51 -2.46 -9.18 15.09
C LEU A 51 -3.50 -10.21 15.57
N PHE A 52 -3.77 -11.24 14.77
CA PHE A 52 -4.70 -12.30 15.17
C PHE A 52 -4.07 -13.31 16.13
N LYS A 53 -2.74 -13.51 16.06
CA LYS A 53 -2.02 -14.45 16.92
C LYS A 53 -1.70 -13.88 18.29
N ASP A 54 -1.20 -12.66 18.36
CA ASP A 54 -0.61 -12.09 19.59
C ASP A 54 -1.60 -11.23 20.39
N ILE A 55 -2.73 -10.82 19.81
CA ILE A 55 -3.75 -10.01 20.49
C ILE A 55 -5.01 -10.83 20.77
N GLU A 56 -5.09 -11.38 21.98
CA GLU A 56 -6.26 -12.12 22.47
C GLU A 56 -7.46 -11.18 22.72
N ASN A 57 -7.21 -9.96 23.20
CA ASN A 57 -8.26 -8.99 23.51
C ASN A 57 -8.92 -8.44 22.23
N LYS A 58 -10.18 -8.82 22.02
CA LYS A 58 -10.98 -8.44 20.84
C LYS A 58 -11.07 -6.92 20.64
N ASN A 59 -11.14 -6.13 21.71
CA ASN A 59 -11.25 -4.68 21.61
C ASN A 59 -9.96 -4.05 21.08
N MET A 60 -8.80 -4.48 21.58
CA MET A 60 -7.52 -3.99 21.08
C MET A 60 -7.29 -4.43 19.63
N ARG A 61 -7.61 -5.68 19.28
CA ARG A 61 -7.47 -6.16 17.90
C ARG A 61 -8.33 -5.36 16.93
N ASN A 62 -9.58 -5.09 17.27
CA ASN A 62 -10.46 -4.27 16.44
C ASN A 62 -9.94 -2.84 16.28
N PHE A 63 -9.37 -2.25 17.34
CA PHE A 63 -8.73 -0.94 17.25
C PHE A 63 -7.58 -0.93 16.23
N PHE A 64 -6.67 -1.92 16.29
CA PHE A 64 -5.58 -2.02 15.32
C PHE A 64 -6.06 -2.24 13.89
N ILE A 65 -7.08 -3.08 13.69
CA ILE A 65 -7.67 -3.31 12.36
C ILE A 65 -8.25 -2.00 11.81
N VAL A 66 -9.00 -1.25 12.62
CA VAL A 66 -9.55 0.05 12.22
C VAL A 66 -8.43 1.05 11.94
N ALA A 67 -7.40 1.11 12.78
CA ALA A 67 -6.25 2.00 12.55
C ALA A 67 -5.54 1.69 11.23
N ILE A 68 -5.26 0.42 10.93
CA ILE A 68 -4.66 -0.02 9.67
C ILE A 68 -5.56 0.33 8.47
N ALA A 69 -6.87 0.13 8.61
CA ALA A 69 -7.82 0.49 7.57
C ALA A 69 -7.84 2.00 7.30
N VAL A 70 -7.87 2.83 8.34
CA VAL A 70 -7.87 4.30 8.22
C VAL A 70 -6.57 4.80 7.63
N LEU A 71 -5.41 4.30 8.08
CA LEU A 71 -4.10 4.68 7.52
C LEU A 71 -3.99 4.31 6.04
N GLY A 72 -4.37 3.07 5.69
CA GLY A 72 -4.33 2.61 4.30
C GLY A 72 -5.31 3.35 3.38
N LEU A 73 -6.45 3.80 3.91
CA LEU A 73 -7.39 4.66 3.18
C LEU A 73 -6.84 6.09 3.03
N ALA A 74 -6.29 6.67 4.09
CA ALA A 74 -5.76 8.04 4.07
C ALA A 74 -4.63 8.20 3.04
N GLU A 75 -3.66 7.28 3.02
CA GLU A 75 -2.57 7.30 2.03
C GLU A 75 -3.10 7.11 0.61
N GLY A 76 -4.00 6.15 0.41
CA GLY A 76 -4.59 5.87 -0.90
C GLY A 76 -5.42 7.03 -1.44
N LEU A 77 -6.17 7.71 -0.57
CA LEU A 77 -6.98 8.87 -0.95
C LEU A 77 -6.11 10.08 -1.27
N ARG A 78 -5.04 10.31 -0.48
CA ARG A 78 -4.04 11.36 -0.77
C ARG A 78 -3.42 11.16 -2.16
N ASN A 79 -3.01 9.93 -2.47
CA ASN A 79 -2.34 9.62 -3.73
C ASN A 79 -3.32 9.72 -4.93
N LEU A 80 -4.57 9.30 -4.75
CA LEU A 80 -5.63 9.48 -5.74
C LEU A 80 -5.93 10.96 -6.02
N ILE A 81 -6.11 11.77 -4.97
CA ILE A 81 -6.33 13.21 -5.10
C ILE A 81 -5.12 13.88 -5.76
N SER A 82 -3.90 13.46 -5.42
CA SER A 82 -2.69 13.99 -6.05
C SER A 82 -2.68 13.74 -7.56
N ILE A 83 -3.09 12.57 -8.03
CA ILE A 83 -3.18 12.29 -9.47
C ILE A 83 -4.27 13.11 -10.15
N LEU A 84 -5.37 13.37 -9.45
CA LEU A 84 -6.52 14.09 -10.02
C LEU A 84 -6.32 15.62 -10.08
N ILE A 85 -5.44 16.16 -9.22
CA ILE A 85 -5.09 17.60 -9.18
C ILE A 85 -3.90 17.93 -10.11
N ILE A 86 -3.13 16.91 -10.53
CA ILE A 86 -2.02 17.05 -11.50
C ILE A 86 -2.54 17.23 -12.92
#